data_AF-A0AAV8WL31-F1
#
_entry.id   AF-A0AAV8WL31-F1
#
_cell.length_a   1.000
_cell.length_b   1.000
_cell.length_c   1.000
_cell.angle_alpha   90.00
_cell.angle_beta   90.00
_cell.angle_gamma   90.00
#
_symmetry.space_group_name_H-M   'P 1'
#
loop_
_entity.id
_entity.type
_entity.pdbx_description
1 polymer ?
#
loop_
_entity_poly.entity_id
_entity_poly.type
_entity_poly.pdbx_seq_one_letter_code
_entity_poly.pdbx_strand_id
1 'polypeptide(L)'
;MYNEFKALALEDGEHGYRYGLECLFRFYSYGLEVKFRPHLYEDFQYETIKDYESGQLYGLEKFWAFLKYYKHGGHLTISPILKKFLSKFRTIEDFRVVEVCTSDISL
;
A
#
# COMPACT_ATOMS: atom_id res chain seq x y z
N MET A 1 15.47 13.40 4.57
CA MET A 1 15.46 12.03 4.01
C MET A 1 14.05 11.50 3.80
N TYR A 2 13.23 11.24 4.83
CA TYR A 2 11.88 10.67 4.62
C TYR A 2 10.98 11.52 3.70
N ASN A 3 10.82 12.81 3.97
CA ASN A 3 9.92 13.68 3.18
C ASN A 3 10.32 13.75 1.71
N GLU A 4 11.63 13.80 1.43
CA GLU A 4 12.18 13.81 0.07
C GLU A 4 11.97 12.46 -0.63
N PHE A 5 12.23 11.36 0.06
CA PHE A 5 11.93 10.02 -0.45
C PHE A 5 10.45 9.86 -0.80
N LYS A 6 9.55 10.28 0.10
CA LYS A 6 8.11 10.26 -0.13
C LYS A 6 7.73 11.12 -1.35
N ALA A 7 8.24 12.35 -1.43
CA ALA A 7 7.93 13.27 -2.53
C ALA A 7 8.34 12.70 -3.89
N LEU A 8 9.58 12.24 -4.02
CA LEU A 8 10.09 11.66 -5.27
C LEU A 8 9.34 10.38 -5.67
N ALA A 9 9.04 9.51 -4.70
CA ALA A 9 8.29 8.28 -4.95
C ALA A 9 6.86 8.55 -5.45
N LEU A 10 6.21 9.61 -4.94
CA LEU A 10 4.88 10.01 -5.38
C LEU A 10 4.92 10.66 -6.77
N GLU A 11 5.88 11.56 -7.02
CA GLU A 11 6.07 12.21 -8.32
C GLU A 11 6.30 11.19 -9.44
N ASP A 12 7.20 10.22 -9.21
CA ASP A 12 7.43 9.12 -10.16
C ASP A 12 6.16 8.27 -10.37
N GLY A 13 5.43 8.00 -9.28
CA GLY A 13 4.19 7.23 -9.31
C GLY A 13 3.08 7.89 -10.13
N GLU A 14 2.98 9.22 -10.10
CA GLU A 14 2.03 10.00 -10.92
C GLU A 14 2.30 9.87 -12.43
N HIS A 15 3.56 9.61 -12.80
CA HIS A 15 3.98 9.36 -14.19
C HIS A 15 3.98 7.87 -14.56
N GLY A 16 3.49 6.99 -13.69
CA GLY A 16 3.41 5.54 -13.90
C GLY A 16 4.69 4.77 -13.54
N TYR A 17 5.73 5.44 -13.02
CA TYR A 17 6.95 4.79 -12.55
C TYR A 17 6.78 4.30 -11.10
N ARG A 18 6.29 3.06 -10.96
CA ARG A 18 5.80 2.54 -9.68
C ARG A 18 6.87 2.16 -8.65
N TYR A 19 8.11 1.94 -9.08
CA TYR A 19 9.14 1.35 -8.22
C TYR A 19 9.43 2.17 -6.95
N GLY A 20 9.49 3.51 -7.06
CA GLY A 20 9.69 4.40 -5.91
C GLY A 20 8.55 4.29 -4.89
N LEU A 21 7.31 4.30 -5.38
CA LEU A 21 6.12 4.17 -4.55
C LEU A 21 6.01 2.78 -3.91
N GLU A 22 6.36 1.71 -4.62
CA GLU A 22 6.46 0.37 -4.02
C GLU A 22 7.52 0.27 -2.94
N CYS A 23 8.68 0.92 -3.14
CA CYS A 23 9.71 1.06 -2.12
C CYS A 23 9.15 1.79 -0.88
N LEU A 24 8.35 2.83 -1.09
CA LEU A 24 7.72 3.59 0.00
C LEU A 24 6.76 2.70 0.81
N PHE A 25 5.94 1.88 0.14
CA PHE A 25 5.05 0.93 0.83
C PHE A 25 5.80 -0.19 1.56
N ARG A 26 6.90 -0.71 0.99
CA ARG A 26 7.80 -1.65 1.70
C ARG A 26 8.42 -0.99 2.93
N PHE A 27 8.86 0.26 2.80
CA PHE A 27 9.39 1.04 3.91
C PHE A 27 8.36 1.21 5.03
N TYR A 28 7.11 1.56 4.71
CA TYR A 28 6.07 1.65 5.74
C TYR A 28 5.81 0.30 6.41
N SER A 29 5.54 -0.75 5.62
CA SER A 29 5.16 -2.06 6.16
C SER A 29 6.24 -2.63 7.09
N TYR A 30 7.46 -2.78 6.59
CA TYR A 30 8.54 -3.38 7.37
C TYR A 30 9.11 -2.41 8.42
N GLY A 31 9.20 -1.13 8.09
CA GLY A 31 9.73 -0.12 8.99
C GLY A 31 8.86 0.08 10.23
N LEU A 32 7.53 0.13 10.06
CA LEU A 32 6.59 0.26 11.18
C LEU A 32 6.50 -1.02 12.01
N GLU A 33 6.67 -2.19 11.39
CA GLU A 33 6.73 -3.46 12.11
C GLU A 33 7.90 -3.48 13.11
N VAL A 34 9.09 -3.03 12.67
CA VAL A 34 10.29 -2.93 13.52
C VAL A 34 10.17 -1.80 14.53
N LYS A 35 9.77 -0.60 14.09
CA LYS A 35 9.63 0.59 14.94
C LYS A 35 8.43 1.43 14.53
N PHE A 36 7.35 1.28 15.28
CA PHE A 36 6.13 2.03 15.06
C PHE A 36 6.33 3.53 15.29
N ARG A 37 5.85 4.35 14.35
CA ARG A 37 5.86 5.81 14.42
C ARG A 37 4.49 6.32 13.97
N PRO A 38 3.72 7.01 14.84
CA PRO A 38 2.33 7.40 14.52
C PRO A 38 2.19 8.20 13.22
N HIS A 39 3.04 9.21 13.00
CA HIS A 39 2.98 10.02 11.76
C HIS A 39 3.22 9.20 10.49
N LEU A 40 4.16 8.24 10.51
CA LEU A 40 4.40 7.35 9.37
C LEU A 40 3.23 6.39 9.15
N TYR A 41 2.53 5.99 10.22
CA TYR A 41 1.34 5.16 10.10
C TYR A 41 0.16 5.95 9.51
N GLU A 42 0.00 7.23 9.87
CA GLU A 42 -0.98 8.13 9.24
C GLU A 42 -0.68 8.32 7.75
N ASP A 43 0.59 8.58 7.40
CA ASP A 43 1.04 8.66 6.01
C ASP A 43 0.78 7.34 5.26
N PHE A 44 1.08 6.19 5.88
CA PHE A 44 0.84 4.88 5.27
C PHE A 44 -0.65 4.67 4.96
N GLN A 45 -1.54 5.03 5.89
CA GLN A 45 -2.98 4.97 5.64
C GLN A 45 -3.40 5.86 4.48
N TYR A 46 -2.94 7.12 4.47
CA TYR A 46 -3.29 8.10 3.45
C TYR A 46 -2.82 7.67 2.05
N GLU A 47 -1.55 7.28 1.92
CA GLU A 47 -1.02 6.86 0.61
C GLU A 47 -1.62 5.53 0.15
N THR A 48 -1.99 4.62 1.07
CA THR A 48 -2.69 3.38 0.72
C THR A 48 -4.08 3.65 0.15
N ILE A 49 -4.81 4.61 0.72
CA ILE A 49 -6.13 5.02 0.22
C ILE A 49 -5.98 5.56 -1.20
N LYS A 50 -5.03 6.47 -1.42
CA LYS A 50 -4.77 7.05 -2.75
C LYS A 50 -4.38 5.98 -3.79
N ASP A 51 -3.50 5.06 -3.42
CA ASP A 51 -3.07 3.96 -4.29
C ASP A 51 -4.26 3.11 -4.73
N TYR A 52 -5.11 2.73 -3.78
CA TYR A 52 -6.32 1.97 -4.07
C TYR A 52 -7.33 2.73 -4.93
N GLU A 53 -7.54 4.02 -4.66
CA GLU A 53 -8.43 4.87 -5.46
C GLU A 53 -7.92 5.07 -6.89
N SER A 54 -6.60 4.97 -7.11
CA SER A 54 -5.98 4.94 -8.46
C SER A 54 -6.03 3.57 -9.15
N GLY A 55 -6.70 2.58 -8.56
CA GLY A 55 -6.85 1.23 -9.13
C GLY A 55 -5.70 0.27 -8.84
N GLN A 56 -4.78 0.63 -7.94
CA GLN A 56 -3.61 -0.18 -7.59
C GLN A 56 -3.85 -0.94 -6.28
N LEU A 57 -3.40 -2.19 -6.20
CA LEU A 57 -3.60 -3.02 -5.00
C LEU A 57 -2.37 -3.13 -4.10
N TYR A 58 -1.20 -2.70 -4.58
CA TYR A 58 0.07 -2.95 -3.91
C TYR A 58 0.16 -2.28 -2.53
N GLY A 59 -0.24 -1.02 -2.41
CA GLY A 59 -0.29 -0.33 -1.12
C GLY A 59 -1.24 -1.02 -0.13
N LEU A 60 -2.41 -1.44 -0.63
CA LEU A 60 -3.42 -2.11 0.19
C LEU A 60 -2.96 -3.48 0.68
N GLU A 61 -2.29 -4.26 -0.17
CA GLU A 61 -1.66 -5.54 0.19
C GLU A 61 -0.61 -5.34 1.30
N LYS A 62 0.27 -4.35 1.16
CA LYS A 62 1.29 -4.06 2.17
C LYS A 62 0.67 -3.58 3.48
N PHE A 63 -0.39 -2.79 3.42
CA PHE A 63 -1.10 -2.34 4.62
C PHE A 63 -1.79 -3.52 5.33
N TRP A 64 -2.45 -4.41 4.57
CA TRP A 64 -3.07 -5.62 5.10
C TRP A 64 -2.03 -6.55 5.75
N ALA A 65 -0.88 -6.75 5.10
CA ALA A 65 0.22 -7.54 5.64
C ALA A 65 0.75 -6.93 6.94
N PHE A 66 0.99 -5.62 6.97
CA PHE A 66 1.41 -4.91 8.19
C PHE A 66 0.43 -5.15 9.35
N LEU A 67 -0.87 -5.00 9.14
CA LEU A 67 -1.87 -5.25 10.19
C LEU A 67 -1.86 -6.70 10.69
N LYS A 68 -1.59 -7.66 9.81
CA LYS A 68 -1.57 -9.08 10.12
C LYS A 68 -0.33 -9.50 10.91
N TYR A 69 0.84 -8.97 10.55
CA TYR A 69 2.12 -9.39 11.14
C TYR A 69 2.59 -8.51 12.29
N TYR A 70 2.14 -7.25 12.35
CA TYR A 70 2.48 -6.38 13.45
C TYR A 70 1.80 -6.84 14.75
N LYS A 71 2.61 -7.12 15.78
CA LYS A 71 2.17 -7.63 17.09
C LYS A 71 1.05 -6.84 17.78
N HIS A 72 0.87 -5.55 17.46
CA HIS A 72 -0.17 -4.69 18.02
C HIS A 72 -1.19 -4.22 16.98
N GLY A 73 -1.24 -4.86 15.80
CA GLY A 73 -2.11 -4.46 14.68
C GLY A 73 -3.59 -4.36 15.05
N GLY A 74 -4.09 -5.28 15.90
CA GLY A 74 -5.48 -5.27 16.36
C GLY A 74 -5.88 -4.08 17.23
N HIS A 75 -4.92 -3.30 17.75
CA HIS A 75 -5.17 -2.13 18.60
C HIS A 75 -5.09 -0.82 17.80
N LEU A 76 -4.70 -0.88 16.53
CA LEU A 76 -4.52 0.31 15.70
C LEU A 76 -5.87 0.85 15.21
N THR A 77 -6.03 2.16 15.30
CA THR A 77 -7.14 2.86 14.65
C THR A 77 -6.88 2.90 13.15
N ILE A 78 -7.80 2.34 12.37
CA ILE A 78 -7.76 2.38 10.91
C ILE A 78 -8.86 3.32 10.43
N SER A 79 -8.53 4.17 9.45
CA SER A 79 -9.47 5.05 8.74
C SER A 79 -10.73 4.26 8.31
N PRO A 80 -11.94 4.79 8.51
CA PRO A 80 -13.18 4.11 8.11
C PRO A 80 -13.21 3.72 6.63
N ILE A 81 -12.65 4.58 5.76
CA ILE A 81 -12.55 4.34 4.32
C ILE A 81 -11.64 3.15 4.04
N LEU A 82 -10.46 3.13 4.66
CA LEU A 82 -9.50 2.05 4.48
C LEU A 82 -10.02 0.72 5.05
N LYS A 83 -10.73 0.74 6.18
CA LYS A 83 -11.44 -0.45 6.70
C LYS A 83 -12.43 -1.02 5.68
N LYS A 84 -13.17 -0.16 4.97
CA LYS A 84 -14.11 -0.58 3.91
C LYS A 84 -13.39 -1.19 2.71
N PHE A 85 -12.20 -0.73 2.37
CA PHE A 85 -11.40 -1.35 1.31
C PHE A 85 -10.89 -2.73 1.73
N LEU A 86 -10.31 -2.82 2.93
CA LEU A 86 -9.76 -4.06 3.48
C LEU A 86 -10.80 -5.16 3.66
N SER A 87 -12.06 -4.83 3.95
CA SER A 87 -13.12 -5.84 4.18
C SER A 87 -13.43 -6.69 2.94
N LYS A 88 -12.99 -6.27 1.75
CA LYS A 88 -13.11 -7.03 0.50
C LYS A 88 -12.06 -8.14 0.35
N PHE A 89 -11.01 -8.14 1.16
CA PHE A 89 -9.86 -9.03 1.04
C PHE A 89 -9.71 -9.87 2.32
N ARG A 90 -9.57 -11.19 2.17
CA ARG A 90 -9.48 -12.15 3.28
C ARG A 90 -8.16 -12.91 3.30
N THR A 91 -7.59 -13.13 2.13
CA THR A 91 -6.38 -13.94 1.90
C THR A 91 -5.36 -13.14 1.10
N ILE A 92 -4.10 -13.58 1.10
CA ILE A 92 -3.07 -12.89 0.30
C ILE A 92 -3.29 -13.11 -1.20
N GLU A 93 -3.94 -14.21 -1.57
CA GLU A 93 -4.36 -14.53 -2.92
C GLU A 93 -5.34 -13.50 -3.49
N ASP A 94 -6.16 -12.87 -2.65
CA ASP A 94 -7.12 -11.84 -3.09
C ASP A 94 -6.43 -10.58 -3.65
N PHE A 95 -5.15 -10.36 -3.34
CA PHE A 95 -4.36 -9.23 -3.84
C PHE A 95 -3.58 -9.56 -5.12
N ARG A 96 -3.56 -10.82 -5.54
CA ARG A 96 -2.88 -11.21 -6.79
C ARG A 96 -3.72 -10.70 -7.96
N VAL A 97 -3.22 -9.70 -8.66
CA VAL A 97 -3.74 -9.33 -9.97
C VAL A 97 -3.43 -10.51 -10.89
N VAL A 98 -4.47 -11.19 -11.39
CA VAL A 98 -4.30 -12.07 -12.56
C VAL A 98 -3.86 -11.14 -13.66
N GLU A 99 -2.58 -11.18 -14.05
CA GLU A 99 -2.13 -10.46 -15.23
C GLU A 99 -3.07 -10.84 -16.38
N VAL A 100 -3.83 -9.87 -16.89
CA VAL A 100 -4.54 -10.07 -18.14
C VAL A 100 -3.43 -10.26 -19.16
N CYS A 101 -3.27 -11.51 -19.61
CA CYS A 101 -2.39 -11.84 -20.72
C CYS A 101 -2.78 -10.90 -21.87
N THR A 102 -1.90 -9.99 -22.24
CA THR A 102 -2.05 -9.15 -23.42
C THR A 102 -1.82 -10.00 -24.66
N SER A 103 -2.70 -10.99 -24.89
CA SER A 103 -2.69 -11.83 -26.09
C SER A 103 -3.69 -11.38 -27.16
N ASP A 104 -4.36 -10.23 -26.99
CA ASP A 104 -5.31 -9.70 -27.97
C ASP A 104 -4.99 -8.26 -28.39
N ILE A 105 -3.76 -8.03 -28.87
CA ILE A 105 -3.55 -7.04 -29.93
C ILE A 105 -3.07 -7.79 -31.16
N SER A 106 -4.01 -8.51 -31.77
CA SER A 106 -3.96 -8.75 -33.20
C SER A 106 -4.68 -7.56 -33.86
N LEU A 107 -3.89 -6.67 -34.45
CA LEU A 107 -4.13 -5.95 -35.72
C LEU A 107 -2.91 -5.06 -36.01
#